data_AF-A0A1J5TKZ2-F1
#
_entry.id   AF-A0A1J5TKZ2-F1
#
_cell.length_a   1.000
_cell.length_b   1.000
_cell.length_c   1.000
_cell.angle_alpha   90.00
_cell.angle_beta   90.00
_cell.angle_gamma   90.00
#
_symmetry.space_group_name_H-M   'P 1'
#
loop_
_entity.id
_entity.type
_entity.pdbx_description
1 polymer ?
#
loop_
_entity_poly.entity_id
_entity_poly.type
_entity_poly.pdbx_seq_one_letter_code
_entity_poly.pdbx_strand_id
1 'polypeptide(L)'
;MAYPLDSNDLTEPKTTIVNILKMEGYKLDSGSLFLAFKDAGGEMAQFTPSLEELQEEQIIKSDSEGNIMTVEDYQREKSQNKEDIEEIEESSEEEADLINEEIQGKDIMDDNVNDSSKMSEMLKKKEETDAWIVEKAKNGSKNTEKLSLEIAELSERVKKLENIIEKINEALR
;
A
#
# COMPACT_ATOMS: atom_id res chain seq x y z
N MET A 1 -27.73 10.77 28.49
CA MET A 1 -26.38 11.14 28.94
C MET A 1 -25.59 11.45 27.69
N ALA A 2 -25.14 12.69 27.51
CA ALA A 2 -24.22 13.02 26.44
C ALA A 2 -22.82 12.61 26.92
N TYR A 3 -22.16 11.73 26.18
CA TYR A 3 -20.75 11.41 26.43
C TYR A 3 -19.91 12.69 26.22
N PRO A 4 -18.90 12.94 27.06
CA PRO A 4 -17.96 14.03 26.79
C PRO A 4 -17.28 13.75 25.45
N LEU A 5 -17.21 14.76 24.57
CA LEU A 5 -16.35 14.69 23.40
C LEU A 5 -14.92 14.70 23.91
N ASP A 6 -14.21 13.58 23.75
CA ASP A 6 -12.78 13.52 24.02
C ASP A 6 -12.09 14.45 23.01
N SER A 7 -11.63 15.61 23.50
CA SER A 7 -10.92 16.62 22.71
C SER A 7 -9.52 16.20 22.26
N ASN A 8 -9.19 14.92 22.40
CA ASN A 8 -7.94 14.28 22.01
C ASN A 8 -8.21 13.11 21.05
N ASP A 9 -9.29 13.16 20.28
CA ASP A 9 -9.53 12.14 19.26
C ASP A 9 -8.49 12.27 18.13
N LEU A 10 -7.47 11.43 18.19
CA LEU A 10 -6.40 11.36 17.19
C LEU A 10 -6.78 10.48 15.99
N THR A 11 -8.01 9.94 15.94
CA THR A 11 -8.43 9.07 14.83
C THR A 11 -8.45 9.78 13.47
N GLU A 12 -8.94 11.02 13.41
CA GLU A 12 -8.92 11.85 12.19
C GLU A 12 -7.49 12.17 11.72
N PRO A 13 -6.60 12.69 12.59
CA PRO A 13 -5.19 12.82 12.26
C PRO A 13 -4.51 11.54 11.77
N LYS A 14 -4.70 10.42 12.48
CA LYS A 14 -4.11 9.12 12.12
C LYS A 14 -4.54 8.66 10.73
N THR A 15 -5.84 8.71 10.45
CA THR A 15 -6.38 8.33 9.14
C THR A 15 -5.88 9.26 8.03
N THR A 16 -5.72 10.56 8.31
CA THR A 16 -5.16 11.52 7.37
C THR A 16 -3.71 11.19 7.01
N ILE A 17 -2.86 10.89 8.00
CA ILE A 17 -1.46 10.48 7.78
C ILE A 17 -1.39 9.22 6.90
N VAL A 18 -2.20 8.20 7.21
CA VAL A 18 -2.25 6.95 6.44
C VAL A 18 -2.73 7.20 4.99
N ASN A 19 -3.72 8.08 4.81
CA ASN A 19 -4.22 8.41 3.47
C ASN A 19 -3.18 9.16 2.65
N ILE A 20 -2.42 10.07 3.25
CA ILE A 20 -1.32 10.79 2.59
C ILE A 20 -0.27 9.79 2.10
N LEU A 21 0.18 8.88 2.96
CA LEU A 21 1.13 7.83 2.58
C LEU A 21 0.61 7.03 1.38
N LYS A 22 -0.68 6.67 1.37
CA LYS A 22 -1.31 5.94 0.26
C LYS A 22 -1.41 6.73 -1.04
N MET A 23 -1.48 8.06 -0.98
CA MET A 23 -1.65 8.93 -2.17
C MET A 23 -0.33 9.45 -2.75
N GLU A 24 0.62 9.84 -1.90
CA GLU A 24 1.75 10.71 -2.31
C GLU A 24 3.06 9.96 -2.57
N GLY A 25 3.09 8.65 -2.34
CA GLY A 25 4.22 7.82 -2.78
C GLY A 25 4.62 6.67 -1.87
N TYR A 26 3.76 6.24 -0.94
CA TYR A 26 3.93 5.16 0.06
C TYR A 26 5.14 5.26 0.98
N LYS A 27 6.17 6.03 0.61
CA LYS A 27 7.43 6.31 1.31
C LYS A 27 7.65 7.82 1.28
N LEU A 28 7.57 8.46 2.45
CA LEU A 28 7.74 9.91 2.60
C LEU A 28 8.68 10.22 3.76
N ASP A 29 9.52 11.23 3.64
CA ASP A 29 10.25 11.75 4.79
C ASP A 29 9.29 12.42 5.78
N SER A 30 9.68 12.48 7.05
CA SER A 30 8.86 13.06 8.11
C SER A 30 8.48 14.53 7.88
N GLY A 31 9.33 15.30 7.18
CA GLY A 31 9.08 16.70 6.85
C GLY A 31 8.04 16.86 5.74
N SER A 32 8.17 16.11 4.65
CA SER A 32 7.18 16.10 3.56
C SER A 32 5.83 15.56 4.03
N LEU A 33 5.83 14.49 4.83
CA LEU A 33 4.61 13.94 5.43
C LEU A 33 3.91 14.98 6.31
N PHE A 34 4.67 15.75 7.07
CA PHE A 34 4.12 16.83 7.90
C PHE A 34 3.53 17.98 7.07
N LEU A 35 4.18 18.37 5.97
CA LEU A 35 3.66 19.40 5.08
C LEU A 35 2.36 18.97 4.42
N ALA A 36 2.31 17.75 3.88
CA ALA A 36 1.09 17.17 3.31
C ALA A 36 -0.03 17.05 4.36
N PHE A 37 0.32 16.68 5.60
CA PHE A 37 -0.62 16.61 6.71
C PHE A 37 -1.21 17.97 7.06
N LYS A 38 -0.37 19.00 7.11
CA LYS A 38 -0.82 20.39 7.31
C LYS A 38 -1.68 20.88 6.16
N ASP A 39 -1.31 20.57 4.92
CA ASP A 39 -2.07 20.95 3.71
C ASP A 39 -3.43 20.25 3.65
N ALA A 40 -3.54 19.04 4.20
CA ALA A 40 -4.79 18.32 4.40
C ALA A 40 -5.66 18.88 5.54
N GLY A 41 -5.21 19.93 6.23
CA GLY A 41 -5.93 20.59 7.32
C GLY A 41 -5.63 20.05 8.72
N GLY A 42 -4.59 19.23 8.87
CA GLY A 42 -4.16 18.69 10.16
C GLY A 42 -3.43 19.73 11.03
N GLU A 43 -3.65 19.64 12.35
CA GLU A 43 -2.97 20.53 13.31
C GLU A 43 -1.58 20.01 13.70
N MET A 44 -0.60 20.91 13.78
CA MET A 44 0.78 20.55 14.12
C MET A 44 0.90 19.80 15.47
N ALA A 45 0.06 20.15 16.44
CA ALA A 45 0.07 19.55 17.77
C ALA A 45 -0.39 18.09 17.77
N GLN A 46 -1.19 17.69 16.76
CA GLN A 46 -1.71 16.34 16.64
C GLN A 46 -0.80 15.44 15.81
N PHE A 47 0.11 15.99 15.01
CA PHE A 47 0.95 15.21 14.11
C PHE A 47 1.86 14.22 14.85
N THR A 48 2.73 14.72 15.73
CA THR A 48 3.68 13.89 16.49
C THR A 48 2.98 12.79 17.31
N PRO A 49 1.96 13.08 18.15
CA PRO A 49 1.30 12.02 18.92
C PRO A 49 0.57 11.02 18.02
N SER A 50 -0.01 11.46 16.89
CA SER A 50 -0.65 10.53 15.95
C SER A 50 0.37 9.63 15.25
N LEU A 51 1.55 10.17 14.94
CA LEU A 51 2.62 9.42 14.30
C LEU A 51 3.20 8.36 15.25
N GLU A 52 3.41 8.72 16.52
CA GLU A 52 3.84 7.80 17.57
C GLU A 52 2.83 6.67 17.76
N GLU A 53 1.54 6.99 17.91
CA GLU A 53 0.48 5.96 18.03
C GLU A 53 0.42 5.04 16.81
N LEU A 54 0.55 5.57 15.58
CA LEU A 54 0.57 4.75 14.36
C LEU A 54 1.78 3.80 14.31
N GLN A 55 2.92 4.21 14.88
CA GLN A 55 4.12 3.41 14.96
C GLN A 55 3.98 2.33 16.06
N GLU A 56 3.40 2.67 17.21
CA GLU A 56 3.08 1.74 18.28
C GLU A 56 2.05 0.69 17.83
N GLU A 57 1.01 1.11 17.10
CA GLU A 57 -0.01 0.25 16.51
C GLU A 57 0.53 -0.60 15.33
N GLN A 58 1.81 -0.46 14.96
CA GLN A 58 2.45 -1.17 13.85
C GLN A 58 1.71 -0.97 12.51
N ILE A 59 1.13 0.21 12.30
CA ILE A 59 0.48 0.58 11.03
C ILE A 59 1.51 1.18 10.08
N ILE A 60 2.45 1.96 10.62
CA ILE A 60 3.55 2.58 9.87
C ILE A 60 4.90 2.09 10.39
N LYS A 61 5.91 2.20 9.55
CA LYS A 61 7.31 1.91 9.90
C LYS A 61 8.23 2.92 9.23
N SER A 62 9.33 3.23 9.91
CA SER A 62 10.42 4.03 9.35
C SER A 62 11.49 3.12 8.75
N ASP A 63 12.04 3.49 7.60
CA ASP A 63 13.21 2.84 7.01
C ASP A 63 14.52 3.38 7.59
N SER A 64 15.65 2.79 7.17
CA SER A 64 16.99 3.22 7.58
C SER A 64 17.36 4.64 7.13
N GLU A 65 16.62 5.22 6.19
CA GLU A 65 16.81 6.57 5.66
C GLU A 65 15.93 7.61 6.40
N GLY A 66 15.11 7.17 7.35
CA GLY A 66 14.18 8.03 8.10
C GLY A 66 12.89 8.37 7.34
N ASN A 67 12.58 7.63 6.27
CA ASN A 67 11.31 7.73 5.57
C ASN A 67 10.27 6.83 6.22
N ILE A 68 9.06 7.33 6.29
CA ILE A 68 7.90 6.68 6.88
C ILE A 68 7.08 6.07 5.76
N MET A 69 6.67 4.82 5.95
CA MET A 69 5.79 4.07 5.05
C MET A 69 4.81 3.21 5.84
N THR A 70 3.79 2.66 5.17
CA THR A 70 2.91 1.68 5.81
C THR A 70 3.64 0.34 5.99
N VAL A 71 3.28 -0.44 7.01
CA VAL A 71 3.86 -1.78 7.21
C VAL A 71 3.55 -2.71 6.02
N GLU A 72 2.39 -2.56 5.40
CA GLU A 72 2.02 -3.31 4.20
C GLU A 72 2.98 -3.03 3.04
N ASP A 73 3.33 -1.77 2.81
CA ASP A 73 4.25 -1.36 1.76
C ASP A 73 5.70 -1.76 2.09
N TYR A 74 6.12 -1.63 3.35
CA TYR A 74 7.42 -2.11 3.81
C TYR A 74 7.61 -3.62 3.54
N GLN A 75 6.60 -4.44 3.84
CA GLN A 75 6.65 -5.88 3.57
C GLN A 75 6.65 -6.20 2.07
N ARG A 76 5.94 -5.39 1.26
CA ARG A 76 5.92 -5.51 -0.20
C ARG A 76 7.30 -5.23 -0.80
N GLU A 77 7.95 -4.14 -0.38
CA GLU A 77 9.32 -3.80 -0.81
C GLU A 77 10.31 -4.89 -0.42
N LYS A 78 10.28 -5.34 0.84
CA LYS A 78 11.17 -6.42 1.31
C LYS A 78 10.95 -7.71 0.52
N SER A 79 9.72 -8.01 0.12
CA SER A 79 9.40 -9.22 -0.67
C SER A 79 9.89 -9.13 -2.12
N GLN A 80 9.96 -7.92 -2.68
CA GLN A 80 10.48 -7.70 -4.04
C GLN A 80 12.02 -7.68 -4.07
N ASN A 81 12.66 -7.18 -3.01
CA ASN A 81 14.12 -7.07 -2.90
C ASN A 81 14.80 -8.32 -2.28
N LYS A 82 14.17 -9.50 -2.38
CA LYS A 82 14.61 -10.76 -1.75
C LYS A 82 15.93 -11.35 -2.24
N GLU A 83 16.73 -10.63 -3.02
CA GLU A 83 18.06 -11.11 -3.44
C GLU A 83 19.19 -10.77 -2.44
N ASP A 84 19.04 -9.89 -1.44
CA ASP A 84 20.26 -9.40 -0.75
C ASP A 84 20.21 -9.02 0.75
N ILE A 85 19.24 -9.44 1.58
CA ILE A 85 19.32 -9.13 3.03
C ILE A 85 18.80 -10.29 3.92
N GLU A 86 19.68 -11.26 4.18
CA GLU A 86 19.76 -11.91 5.50
C GLU A 86 20.43 -10.91 6.47
N GLU A 87 19.68 -9.95 7.00
CA GLU A 87 20.06 -9.28 8.25
C GLU A 87 18.96 -9.50 9.27
N ILE A 88 19.36 -10.30 10.26
CA ILE A 88 18.85 -10.30 11.61
C ILE A 88 19.16 -8.92 12.20
N GLU A 89 18.13 -8.18 12.59
CA GLU A 89 18.20 -7.30 13.75
C GLU A 89 16.94 -7.54 14.59
N GLU A 90 17.12 -8.39 15.60
CA GLU A 90 16.39 -8.31 16.87
C GLU A 90 16.67 -6.95 17.51
N SER A 91 15.64 -6.30 18.08
CA SER A 91 15.74 -5.52 19.33
C SER A 91 14.40 -4.83 19.65
N SER A 92 13.55 -5.51 20.41
CA SER A 92 12.71 -4.86 21.43
C SER A 92 12.35 -5.86 22.53
N GLU A 93 13.35 -6.44 23.18
CA GLU A 93 13.14 -7.24 24.40
C GLU A 93 14.43 -7.27 25.22
N GLU A 94 14.87 -6.08 25.65
CA GLU A 94 15.73 -5.97 26.83
C GLU A 94 14.82 -5.98 28.06
N GLU A 95 14.81 -7.12 28.76
CA GLU A 95 14.72 -7.27 30.23
C GLU A 95 14.35 -8.73 30.56
N ALA A 96 15.31 -9.66 30.46
CA ALA A 96 15.29 -10.91 31.23
C ALA A 96 16.67 -11.56 31.24
N ASP A 97 17.41 -11.23 32.28
CA ASP A 97 18.61 -11.86 32.80
C ASP A 97 18.68 -13.41 32.67
N LEU A 98 19.91 -13.86 32.38
CA LEU A 98 20.55 -15.10 32.86
C LEU A 98 19.97 -16.46 32.41
N ILE A 99 20.72 -17.20 31.58
CA ILE A 99 21.27 -18.54 31.91
C ILE A 99 22.37 -18.91 30.91
N ASN A 100 23.52 -19.23 31.49
CA ASN A 100 24.76 -19.68 30.89
C ASN A 100 24.69 -21.15 30.40
N GLU A 101 25.59 -21.46 29.47
CA GLU A 101 26.21 -22.77 29.19
C GLU A 101 25.52 -23.83 28.27
N GLU A 102 26.23 -24.06 27.17
CA GLU A 102 26.62 -25.37 26.62
C GLU A 102 25.52 -26.29 26.08
N ILE A 103 25.30 -26.29 24.75
CA ILE A 103 25.05 -27.53 24.00
C ILE A 103 25.87 -27.53 22.69
N GLN A 104 26.67 -28.58 22.60
CA GLN A 104 27.63 -28.96 21.58
C GLN A 104 26.99 -29.22 20.21
N GLY A 105 27.76 -28.94 19.16
CA GLY A 105 27.39 -29.28 17.79
C GLY A 105 27.17 -30.77 17.58
N LYS A 106 26.14 -31.11 16.80
CA LYS A 106 25.99 -32.43 16.21
C LYS A 106 25.03 -32.42 15.01
N ASP A 107 25.54 -33.00 13.92
CA ASP A 107 24.88 -33.61 12.77
C ASP A 107 24.27 -32.72 11.67
N ILE A 108 25.16 -32.41 10.71
CA ILE A 108 24.86 -32.27 9.28
C ILE A 108 24.66 -33.67 8.71
N MET A 109 23.47 -33.97 8.16
CA MET A 109 23.05 -34.99 7.15
C MET A 109 21.50 -35.00 7.22
N ASP A 110 20.66 -35.21 6.22
CA ASP A 110 20.67 -35.53 4.79
C ASP A 110 19.17 -35.52 4.43
N ASP A 111 18.73 -34.85 3.34
CA ASP A 111 17.40 -35.11 2.75
C ASP A 111 17.29 -34.61 1.28
N ASN A 112 18.06 -35.25 0.41
CA ASN A 112 18.12 -35.01 -1.04
C ASN A 112 16.95 -35.65 -1.84
N VAL A 113 15.68 -35.52 -1.40
CA VAL A 113 14.54 -36.12 -2.14
C VAL A 113 13.33 -35.18 -2.33
N ASN A 114 13.30 -33.98 -1.73
CA ASN A 114 12.12 -33.11 -1.82
C ASN A 114 12.19 -31.95 -2.85
N ASP A 115 13.38 -31.64 -3.39
CA ASP A 115 13.57 -30.45 -4.23
C ASP A 115 12.94 -30.55 -5.62
N SER A 116 12.84 -31.75 -6.20
CA SER A 116 12.28 -31.91 -7.55
C SER A 116 10.77 -31.63 -7.61
N SER A 117 10.03 -31.95 -6.54
CA SER A 117 8.57 -31.69 -6.47
C SER A 117 8.31 -30.19 -6.29
N LYS A 118 9.07 -29.55 -5.40
CA LYS A 118 8.99 -28.11 -5.14
C LYS A 118 9.35 -27.28 -6.37
N MET A 119 10.40 -27.68 -7.10
CA MET A 119 10.77 -27.03 -8.37
C MET A 119 9.68 -27.18 -9.43
N SER A 120 9.01 -28.33 -9.50
CA SER A 120 7.90 -28.56 -10.43
C SER A 120 6.66 -27.73 -10.09
N GLU A 121 6.36 -27.55 -8.81
CA GLU A 121 5.29 -26.65 -8.35
C GLU A 121 5.61 -25.17 -8.63
N MET A 122 6.87 -24.76 -8.44
CA MET A 122 7.32 -23.41 -8.78
C MET A 122 7.22 -23.14 -10.29
N LEU A 123 7.58 -24.11 -11.14
CA LEU A 123 7.43 -24.02 -12.59
C LEU A 123 5.96 -23.86 -13.01
N LYS A 124 5.04 -24.64 -12.42
CA LYS A 124 3.60 -24.50 -12.70
C LYS A 124 3.07 -23.13 -12.29
N LYS A 125 3.43 -22.66 -11.09
CA LYS A 125 3.01 -21.32 -10.61
C LYS A 125 3.55 -20.20 -11.50
N LYS A 126 4.77 -20.35 -12.03
CA LYS A 126 5.34 -19.43 -13.00
C LYS A 126 4.51 -19.41 -14.30
N GLU A 127 4.20 -20.58 -14.86
CA GLU A 127 3.39 -20.69 -16.07
C GLU A 127 1.97 -20.12 -15.89
N GLU A 128 1.34 -20.36 -14.74
CA GLU A 128 0.04 -19.78 -14.39
C GLU A 128 0.10 -18.25 -14.27
N THR A 129 1.18 -17.72 -13.70
CA THR A 129 1.39 -16.27 -13.56
C THR A 129 1.63 -15.62 -14.94
N ASP A 130 2.47 -16.24 -15.77
CA ASP A 130 2.74 -15.78 -17.14
C ASP A 130 1.44 -15.78 -17.98
N ALA A 131 0.63 -16.84 -17.87
CA ALA A 131 -0.67 -16.93 -18.53
C ALA A 131 -1.64 -15.82 -18.07
N TRP A 132 -1.68 -15.54 -16.76
CA TRP A 132 -2.51 -14.49 -16.20
C TRP A 132 -2.07 -13.08 -16.66
N ILE A 133 -0.78 -12.80 -16.72
CA ILE A 133 -0.23 -11.52 -17.22
C ILE A 133 -0.63 -11.32 -18.68
N VAL A 134 -0.48 -12.36 -19.52
CA VAL A 134 -0.87 -12.31 -20.93
C VAL A 134 -2.38 -12.09 -21.07
N GLU A 135 -3.20 -12.72 -20.24
CA GLU A 135 -4.64 -12.52 -20.24
C GLU A 135 -5.02 -11.08 -19.84
N LYS A 136 -4.36 -10.52 -18.82
CA LYS A 136 -4.57 -9.12 -18.39
C LYS A 136 -4.13 -8.13 -19.47
N ALA A 137 -3.01 -8.34 -20.13
CA ALA A 137 -2.56 -7.50 -21.25
C ALA A 137 -3.56 -7.55 -22.42
N LYS A 138 -4.06 -8.74 -22.75
CA LYS A 138 -5.04 -8.96 -23.82
C LYS A 138 -6.41 -8.35 -23.50
N ASN A 139 -6.88 -8.44 -22.25
CA ASN A 139 -8.17 -7.91 -21.84
C ASN A 139 -8.11 -6.39 -21.55
N GLY A 140 -6.98 -5.87 -21.07
CA GLY A 140 -6.73 -4.43 -20.97
C GLY A 140 -6.83 -3.75 -22.34
N SER A 141 -6.29 -4.38 -23.39
CA SER A 141 -6.38 -3.88 -24.77
C SER A 141 -7.77 -3.97 -25.40
N LYS A 142 -8.66 -4.84 -24.92
CA LYS A 142 -10.03 -4.98 -25.47
C LYS A 142 -11.03 -4.04 -24.79
N ASN A 143 -10.81 -3.73 -23.52
CA ASN A 143 -11.70 -2.83 -22.79
C ASN A 143 -11.56 -1.40 -23.32
N THR A 144 -10.37 -0.98 -23.77
CA THR A 144 -10.16 0.34 -24.38
C THR A 144 -10.93 0.53 -25.69
N GLU A 145 -11.01 -0.49 -26.55
CA GLU A 145 -11.80 -0.42 -27.79
C GLU A 145 -13.31 -0.37 -27.52
N LYS A 146 -13.79 -1.16 -26.57
CA LYS A 146 -15.22 -1.13 -26.19
C LYS A 146 -15.60 0.19 -25.53
N LEU A 147 -14.78 0.66 -24.58
CA LEU A 147 -14.98 1.94 -23.91
C LEU A 147 -14.89 3.10 -24.90
N SER A 148 -13.98 3.07 -25.88
CA SER A 148 -13.88 4.12 -26.90
C SER A 148 -15.10 4.17 -27.81
N LEU A 149 -15.68 3.02 -28.17
CA LEU A 149 -16.95 2.94 -28.91
C LEU A 149 -18.13 3.49 -28.09
N GLU A 150 -18.25 3.11 -26.81
CA GLU A 150 -19.30 3.63 -25.93
C GLU A 150 -19.15 5.14 -25.69
N ILE A 151 -17.92 5.65 -25.53
CA ILE A 151 -17.63 7.08 -25.42
C ILE A 151 -18.02 7.82 -26.70
N ALA A 152 -17.75 7.25 -27.87
CA ALA A 152 -18.13 7.84 -29.15
C ALA A 152 -19.65 7.93 -29.32
N GLU A 153 -20.39 6.89 -28.94
CA GLU A 153 -21.86 6.88 -28.98
C GLU A 153 -22.48 7.87 -27.99
N LEU A 154 -21.93 7.95 -26.76
CA LEU A 154 -22.36 8.93 -25.76
C LEU A 154 -22.12 10.37 -26.23
N SER A 155 -20.95 10.64 -26.83
CA SER A 155 -20.60 11.92 -27.45
C SER A 155 -21.64 12.33 -28.49
N GLU A 156 -22.04 11.42 -29.38
CA GLU A 156 -23.02 11.72 -30.42
C GLU A 156 -24.41 12.02 -29.83
N ARG A 157 -24.81 11.29 -28.77
CA ARG A 157 -26.08 11.54 -28.07
C ARG A 157 -26.08 12.89 -27.35
N VAL A 158 -24.98 13.25 -26.69
CA VAL A 158 -24.84 14.56 -26.03
C VAL A 158 -24.97 15.68 -27.05
N LYS A 159 -24.27 15.58 -28.19
CA LYS A 159 -24.36 16.58 -29.27
C LYS A 159 -25.78 16.74 -29.83
N LYS A 160 -26.56 15.65 -29.92
CA LYS A 160 -27.97 15.71 -30.31
C LYS A 160 -28.81 16.46 -29.28
N LEU A 161 -28.58 16.19 -27.98
CA LEU A 161 -29.27 16.88 -26.89
C LEU A 161 -28.93 18.38 -26.85
N GLU A 162 -27.66 18.73 -27.01
CA GLU A 162 -27.21 20.14 -27.09
C GLU A 162 -27.93 20.89 -28.20
N ASN A 163 -28.02 20.30 -29.39
CA ASN A 163 -28.68 20.91 -30.55
C ASN A 163 -30.21 21.05 -30.34
N ILE A 164 -30.83 20.11 -29.62
CA ILE A 164 -32.25 20.23 -29.23
C ILE A 164 -32.43 21.36 -28.21
N ILE A 165 -31.56 21.44 -27.20
CA ILE A 165 -31.61 22.50 -26.17
C ILE A 165 -31.39 23.87 -26.81
N GLU A 166 -30.46 23.99 -27.76
CA GLU A 166 -30.19 25.22 -28.49
C GLU A 166 -31.43 25.70 -29.26
N LYS A 167 -32.11 24.79 -29.98
CA LYS A 167 -33.37 25.11 -30.68
C LYS A 167 -34.50 25.49 -29.72
N ILE A 168 -34.58 24.85 -28.56
CA ILE A 168 -35.56 25.21 -27.52
C ILE A 168 -35.28 26.62 -26.99
N ASN A 169 -34.01 26.93 -26.72
CA ASN A 169 -33.60 28.26 -26.26
C ASN A 169 -33.86 29.34 -27.31
N GLU A 170 -33.64 29.05 -28.59
CA GLU A 170 -34.02 29.97 -29.69
C GLU A 170 -35.53 30.18 -29.78
N ALA A 171 -36.33 29.12 -29.59
CA ALA A 171 -37.79 29.20 -29.64
C ALA A 171 -38.42 29.91 -28.44
N LEU A 172 -37.73 29.94 -27.30
CA LEU A 172 -38.17 30.62 -26.07
C LEU A 172 -37.69 32.07 -25.97
N ARG A 173 -36.88 32.54 -26.93
CA ARG A 173 -36.35 33.91 -27.02
C ARG A 173 -37.24 34.79 -27.88
#